data_AF-A0A1Q7YJG9-F1
#
_entry.id   AF-A0A1Q7YJG9-F1
#
_cell.length_a   1.000
_cell.length_b   1.000
_cell.length_c   1.000
_cell.angle_alpha   90.00
_cell.angle_beta   90.00
_cell.angle_gamma   90.00
#
_symmetry.space_group_name_H-M   'P 1'
#
loop_
_entity.id
_entity.type
_entity.pdbx_description
1 polymer ?
#
loop_
_entity_poly.entity_id
_entity_poly.type
_entity_poly.pdbx_seq_one_letter_code
_entity_poly.pdbx_strand_id
1 'polypeptide(L)'
;MQTNNQIAKSSKRELLAQTIAQEFKDLEHVTRYLQCCKKYPHFIVYRAYAEAKAMPTEQIRKSRQALFFYLLKKYAHERNHNTVH
;
A
#
# COMPACT_ATOMS: atom_id res chain seq x y z
N MET A 1 12.05 -3.77 33.21
CA MET A 1 11.67 -3.94 31.79
C MET A 1 11.67 -2.56 31.15
N GLN A 2 12.71 -2.24 30.39
CA GLN A 2 12.84 -0.94 29.73
C GLN A 2 11.97 -0.97 28.47
N THR A 3 10.78 -0.37 28.50
CA THR A 3 10.00 -0.11 27.29
C THR A 3 10.69 1.02 26.54
N ASN A 4 11.42 0.61 25.50
CA ASN A 4 12.31 1.44 24.70
C ASN A 4 11.62 2.69 24.16
N ASN A 5 12.27 3.80 24.45
CA ASN A 5 12.14 5.13 23.88
C ASN A 5 12.39 5.10 22.35
N GLN A 6 11.42 4.63 21.57
CA GLN A 6 11.35 4.82 20.12
C GLN A 6 9.93 5.22 19.71
N ILE A 7 9.49 6.39 20.18
CA ILE A 7 8.56 7.22 19.39
C ILE A 7 9.42 7.85 18.26
N ALA A 8 10.08 7.00 17.47
CA ALA A 8 10.84 7.43 16.31
C ALA A 8 9.82 8.02 15.34
N LYS A 9 10.08 9.24 14.84
CA LYS A 9 9.27 9.88 13.79
C LYS A 9 9.11 8.89 12.63
N SER A 10 8.00 8.15 12.62
CA SER A 10 7.69 7.24 11.53
C SER A 10 7.46 8.09 10.28
N SER A 11 8.19 7.77 9.22
CA SER A 11 8.03 8.49 7.96
C SER A 11 6.60 8.33 7.44
N LYS A 12 6.12 9.31 6.64
CA LYS A 12 4.79 9.21 5.99
C LYS A 12 4.58 7.89 5.23
N ARG A 13 5.66 7.31 4.71
CA ARG A 13 5.65 6.02 3.99
C ARG A 13 5.48 4.83 4.93
N GLU A 14 6.09 4.85 6.11
CA GLU A 14 5.94 3.81 7.13
C GLU A 14 4.55 3.83 7.74
N LEU A 15 4.03 5.01 8.06
CA LEU A 15 2.66 5.17 8.53
C LEU A 15 1.66 4.63 7.50
N LEU A 16 1.80 5.00 6.23
CA LEU A 16 0.93 4.48 5.17
C LEU A 16 1.04 2.95 5.03
N ALA A 17 2.25 2.39 5.07
CA ALA A 17 2.45 0.95 4.98
C ALA A 17 1.78 0.19 6.14
N GLN A 18 1.90 0.70 7.37
CA GLN A 18 1.23 0.15 8.54
C GLN A 18 -0.29 0.25 8.42
N THR A 19 -0.81 1.40 7.99
CA THR A 19 -2.26 1.58 7.76
C THR A 19 -2.79 0.56 6.76
N ILE A 20 -2.12 0.38 5.62
CA ILE A 20 -2.55 -0.58 4.60
C ILE A 20 -2.52 -2.01 5.17
N ALA A 21 -1.43 -2.41 5.82
CA ALA A 21 -1.28 -3.73 6.39
C ALA A 21 -2.34 -4.02 7.46
N GLN A 22 -2.65 -3.05 8.33
CA GLN A 22 -3.68 -3.17 9.36
C GLN A 22 -5.08 -3.33 8.75
N GLU A 23 -5.45 -2.46 7.81
CA GLU A 23 -6.76 -2.47 7.16
C GLU A 23 -7.00 -3.73 6.31
N PHE A 24 -5.94 -4.31 5.75
CA PHE A 24 -6.00 -5.56 5.02
C PHE A 24 -5.82 -6.79 5.92
N LYS A 25 -5.66 -6.60 7.24
CA LYS A 25 -5.40 -7.67 8.22
C LYS A 25 -4.18 -8.53 7.84
N ASP A 26 -3.11 -7.86 7.37
CA ASP A 26 -1.89 -8.45 6.81
C ASP A 26 -0.61 -7.85 7.44
N LEU A 27 -0.65 -7.64 8.76
CA LEU A 27 0.45 -7.01 9.53
C LEU A 27 1.76 -7.80 9.45
N GLU A 28 1.70 -9.12 9.32
CA GLU A 28 2.86 -10.00 9.16
C GLU A 28 3.70 -9.66 7.92
N HIS A 29 3.08 -9.04 6.91
CA HIS A 29 3.73 -8.63 5.66
C HIS A 29 3.96 -7.11 5.54
N VAL A 30 3.91 -6.34 6.66
CA VAL A 30 4.07 -4.86 6.66
C VAL A 30 5.31 -4.38 5.88
N THR A 31 6.42 -5.12 5.94
CA THR A 31 7.66 -4.82 5.21
C THR A 31 7.45 -4.76 3.70
N ARG A 32 6.58 -5.60 3.15
CA ARG A 32 6.25 -5.63 1.71
C ARG A 32 5.47 -4.39 1.29
N TYR A 33 4.56 -3.92 2.13
CA TYR A 33 3.84 -2.66 1.92
C TYR A 33 4.78 -1.46 2.01
N LEU A 34 5.73 -1.48 2.94
CA LEU A 34 6.75 -0.43 3.06
C LEU A 34 7.64 -0.36 1.81
N GLN A 35 8.08 -1.51 1.29
CA GLN A 35 8.83 -1.56 0.03
C GLN A 35 8.01 -0.94 -1.13
N CYS A 36 6.70 -1.20 -1.17
CA CYS A 36 5.81 -0.57 -2.16
C CYS A 36 5.72 0.96 -1.96
N CYS A 37 5.54 1.42 -0.72
CA CYS A 37 5.52 2.85 -0.39
C CYS A 37 6.86 3.55 -0.70
N LYS A 38 7.97 2.81 -0.68
CA LYS A 38 9.29 3.32 -1.06
C LYS A 38 9.50 3.35 -2.57
N LYS A 39 9.02 2.33 -3.29
CA LYS A 39 9.22 2.12 -4.72
C LYS A 39 8.32 3.01 -5.59
N TYR A 40 7.06 3.19 -5.20
CA TYR A 40 6.08 3.90 -6.04
C TYR A 40 5.79 5.31 -5.50
N PRO A 41 5.43 6.27 -6.39
CA PRO A 41 4.96 7.57 -5.97
C PRO A 41 3.76 7.47 -5.01
N HIS A 42 3.72 8.36 -4.01
CA HIS A 42 2.71 8.33 -2.95
C HIS A 42 1.27 8.27 -3.49
N PHE A 43 0.95 9.08 -4.51
CA PHE A 43 -0.40 9.10 -5.08
C PHE A 43 -0.79 7.77 -5.75
N ILE A 44 0.14 7.01 -6.34
CA ILE A 44 -0.14 5.69 -6.91
C ILE A 44 -0.48 4.70 -5.80
N VAL A 45 0.31 4.71 -4.73
CA VAL A 45 0.09 3.84 -3.57
C VAL A 45 -1.25 4.16 -2.91
N TYR A 46 -1.54 5.45 -2.71
CA TYR A 46 -2.79 5.91 -2.11
C TYR A 46 -4.00 5.55 -2.98
N ARG A 47 -3.92 5.77 -4.31
CA ARG A 47 -5.00 5.40 -5.24
C ARG A 47 -5.28 3.89 -5.22
N ALA A 48 -4.23 3.06 -5.29
CA ALA A 48 -4.36 1.61 -5.22
C ALA A 48 -4.96 1.15 -3.88
N TYR A 49 -4.56 1.78 -2.78
CA TYR A 49 -5.12 1.50 -1.45
C TYR A 49 -6.60 1.87 -1.36
N ALA A 50 -6.97 3.09 -1.76
CA ALA A 50 -8.34 3.59 -1.67
C ALA A 50 -9.32 2.70 -2.46
N GLU A 51 -8.96 2.30 -3.68
CA GLU A 51 -9.80 1.44 -4.50
C GLU A 51 -9.89 0.01 -3.97
N ALA A 52 -8.76 -0.56 -3.53
CA ALA A 52 -8.78 -1.90 -2.92
C ALA A 52 -9.61 -1.92 -1.62
N LYS A 53 -9.59 -0.84 -0.84
CA LYS A 53 -10.41 -0.67 0.37
C LYS A 53 -11.89 -0.53 0.06
N ALA A 54 -12.24 0.24 -0.98
CA ALA A 54 -13.63 0.49 -1.36
C ALA A 54 -14.31 -0.74 -1.98
N MET A 55 -13.54 -1.67 -2.55
CA MET A 55 -14.11 -2.84 -3.22
C MET A 55 -14.74 -3.83 -2.22
N PRO A 56 -16.04 -4.19 -2.41
CA PRO A 56 -16.70 -5.23 -1.63
C PRO A 56 -15.99 -6.57 -1.78
N THR A 57 -15.92 -7.35 -0.70
CA THR A 57 -15.17 -8.61 -0.67
C THR A 57 -15.68 -9.60 -1.72
N GLU A 58 -16.98 -9.58 -2.01
CA GLU A 58 -17.67 -10.43 -2.97
C GLU A 58 -17.21 -10.18 -4.42
N GLN A 59 -16.69 -8.98 -4.70
CA GLN A 59 -16.16 -8.61 -6.02
C GLN A 59 -14.65 -8.89 -6.15
N ILE A 60 -13.98 -9.28 -5.06
CA ILE A 60 -12.54 -9.53 -5.04
C ILE A 60 -12.27 -11.00 -5.33
N ARG A 61 -11.68 -11.28 -6.51
CA ARG A 61 -11.39 -12.65 -6.97
C ARG A 61 -10.44 -13.45 -6.07
N LYS A 62 -9.49 -12.81 -5.37
CA LYS A 62 -8.46 -13.48 -4.57
C LYS A 62 -8.41 -12.98 -3.15
N SER A 63 -7.90 -11.77 -2.97
CA SER A 63 -7.81 -11.11 -1.67
C SER A 63 -7.61 -9.62 -1.88
N ARG A 64 -7.91 -8.81 -0.86
CA ARG A 64 -7.76 -7.36 -0.92
C ARG A 64 -6.30 -6.95 -1.12
N GLN A 65 -5.37 -7.70 -0.52
CA GLN A 65 -3.93 -7.56 -0.71
C GLN A 65 -3.54 -7.80 -2.18
N ALA A 66 -4.06 -8.87 -2.79
CA ALA A 66 -3.75 -9.21 -4.18
C ALA A 66 -4.27 -8.14 -5.14
N LEU A 67 -5.48 -7.61 -4.88
CA LEU A 67 -6.05 -6.50 -5.63
C LEU A 67 -5.18 -5.24 -5.51
N PHE A 68 -4.75 -4.88 -4.30
CA PHE A 68 -3.86 -3.75 -4.09
C PHE A 68 -2.56 -3.87 -4.90
N PHE A 69 -1.86 -5.01 -4.85
CA PHE A 69 -0.63 -5.20 -5.62
C PHE A 69 -0.86 -5.18 -7.13
N TYR A 70 -2.02 -5.67 -7.60
CA TYR A 70 -2.41 -5.57 -9.00
C TYR A 70 -2.62 -4.11 -9.42
N LEU A 71 -3.44 -3.36 -8.68
CA LEU A 71 -3.72 -1.94 -8.96
C LEU A 71 -2.45 -1.09 -8.92
N LEU A 72 -1.55 -1.36 -7.97
CA LEU A 72 -0.27 -0.69 -7.86
C LEU A 72 0.58 -0.85 -9.13
N LYS A 73 0.66 -2.08 -9.67
CA LYS A 73 1.36 -2.37 -10.92
C LYS A 73 0.67 -1.74 -12.13
N LYS A 74 -0.66 -1.83 -12.19
CA LYS A 74 -1.49 -1.24 -13.24
C LYS A 74 -1.27 0.27 -13.33
N TYR A 75 -1.37 0.98 -12.21
CA TYR A 75 -1.20 2.43 -12.15
C TYR A 75 0.24 2.90 -12.39
N ALA A 76 1.23 2.12 -11.96
CA ALA A 76 2.61 2.39 -12.32
C ALA A 76 2.85 2.26 -13.82
N HIS A 77 2.24 1.27 -14.47
CA HIS A 77 2.34 1.07 -15.92
C HIS A 77 1.63 2.19 -16.71
N GLU A 78 0.40 2.54 -16.34
CA GLU A 78 -0.37 3.63 -16.97
C GLU A 78 0.38 4.97 -16.90
N ARG A 79 1.02 5.27 -15.77
CA ARG A 79 1.84 6.48 -15.62
C ARG A 79 2.98 6.55 -16.64
N ASN A 80 3.67 5.44 -16.88
CA ASN A 80 4.81 5.40 -17.81
C ASN A 80 4.36 5.56 -19.27
N HIS A 81 3.14 5.13 -19.61
CA HIS A 81 2.58 5.31 -20.95
C HIS A 81 2.01 6.72 -21.18
N ASN A 82 1.51 7.40 -20.15
CA ASN A 82 0.94 8.74 -20.28
C ASN A 82 1.98 9.88 -20.37
N THR A 83 3.28 9.62 -20.25
CA THR A 83 4.34 10.63 -20.43
C THR A 83 4.81 10.77 -21.88
N VAL A 84 4.09 10.20 -22.84
CA VAL A 84 4.39 10.26 -24.28
C VAL A 84 3.30 11.01 -25.03
N HIS A 85 3.07 12.28 -24.69
CA HIS A 85 2.33 13.24 -25.52
C HIS A 85 2.77 14.67 -25.22
#